data_AF-A0A850M843-F1
#
_entry.id   AF-A0A850M843-F1
#
_cell.length_a   1.000
_cell.length_b   1.000
_cell.length_c   1.000
_cell.angle_alpha   90.00
_cell.angle_beta   90.00
_cell.angle_gamma   90.00
#
_symmetry.space_group_name_H-M   'P 1'
#
loop_
_entity.id
_entity.type
_entity.pdbx_description
1 polymer ?
#
loop_
_entity_poly.entity_id
_entity_poly.type
_entity_poly.pdbx_seq_one_letter_code
_entity_poly.pdbx_strand_id
1 'polypeptide(L)'
;MNVTIKGVKENLYRIFKAEAIKKGITLREAINEAMEKWVKEEKLEMVKNKTDMQEAIKHMDANRQTNKDIDTLSIIRKWRKTR
;
A
#
# COMPACT_ATOMS: atom_id res chain seq x y z
N MET A 1 -12.47 25.14 13.14
CA MET A 1 -11.47 24.43 13.97
C MET A 1 -10.13 25.14 13.85
N ASN A 2 -9.39 25.29 14.94
CA ASN A 2 -8.03 25.86 14.94
C ASN A 2 -7.03 24.75 15.26
N VAL A 3 -5.97 24.62 14.47
CA VAL A 3 -4.95 23.56 14.57
C VAL A 3 -3.59 24.19 14.39
N THR A 4 -2.63 23.80 15.23
CA THR A 4 -1.22 24.20 15.12
C THR A 4 -0.38 22.99 14.78
N ILE A 5 0.36 23.06 13.67
CA ILE A 5 1.26 22.00 13.21
C ILE A 5 2.69 22.43 13.52
N LYS A 6 3.42 21.64 14.30
CA LYS A 6 4.82 21.88 14.67
C LYS A 6 5.74 20.89 13.92
N GLY A 7 7.02 21.26 13.76
CA GLY A 7 8.03 20.38 13.15
C GLY A 7 7.97 20.29 11.62
N VAL A 8 7.28 21.23 10.95
CA VAL A 8 7.27 21.29 9.48
C VAL A 8 8.64 21.76 9.00
N LYS A 9 9.20 21.04 8.01
CA LYS A 9 10.47 21.45 7.37
C LYS A 9 10.25 22.77 6.63
N GLU A 10 10.98 23.81 7.03
CA GLU A 10 10.84 25.18 6.49
C GLU A 10 10.93 25.24 4.95
N ASN A 11 11.93 24.56 4.37
CA ASN A 11 12.10 24.55 2.92
C ASN A 11 10.88 23.93 2.20
N LEU A 12 10.33 22.85 2.73
CA LEU A 12 9.15 22.19 2.16
C LEU A 12 7.91 23.07 2.28
N TYR A 13 7.73 23.72 3.43
CA TYR A 13 6.64 24.67 3.66
C TYR A 13 6.67 25.84 2.66
N ARG A 14 7.84 26.42 2.41
CA ARG A 14 8.00 27.53 1.45
C ARG A 14 7.60 27.14 0.04
N ILE A 15 8.08 25.99 -0.42
CA ILE A 15 7.76 25.46 -1.75
C ILE A 15 6.26 25.22 -1.85
N PHE A 16 5.69 24.51 -0.87
CA PHE A 16 4.26 24.20 -0.82
C PHE A 16 3.38 25.46 -0.86
N LYS A 17 3.75 26.48 -0.07
CA LYS A 17 3.06 27.77 -0.07
C LYS A 17 3.14 28.47 -1.43
N ALA A 18 4.31 28.46 -2.07
CA ALA A 18 4.49 29.04 -3.40
C ALA A 18 3.64 28.31 -4.44
N GLU A 19 3.55 26.98 -4.37
CA GLU A 19 2.68 26.15 -5.22
C GLU A 19 1.21 26.52 -5.07
N ALA A 20 0.75 26.70 -3.83
CA ALA A 20 -0.63 27.09 -3.53
C ALA A 20 -0.96 28.46 -4.13
N ILE A 21 -0.07 29.44 -3.96
CA ILE A 21 -0.22 30.78 -4.52
C ILE A 21 -0.27 30.73 -6.05
N LYS A 22 0.63 29.96 -6.69
CA LYS A 22 0.63 29.78 -8.15
C LYS A 22 -0.69 29.20 -8.68
N LYS A 23 -1.34 28.35 -7.89
CA LYS A 23 -2.65 27.76 -8.21
C LYS A 23 -3.84 28.66 -7.86
N GLY A 24 -3.60 29.83 -7.28
CA GLY A 24 -4.65 30.77 -6.89
C GLY A 24 -5.46 30.32 -5.67
N ILE A 25 -4.96 29.37 -4.88
CA ILE A 25 -5.64 28.85 -3.68
C ILE A 25 -4.95 29.30 -2.41
N THR A 26 -5.69 29.36 -1.32
CA THR A 26 -5.15 29.65 -0.01
C THR A 26 -4.31 28.47 0.51
N LEU A 27 -3.33 28.77 1.37
CA LEU A 27 -2.55 27.73 2.04
C LEU A 27 -3.44 26.74 2.82
N ARG A 28 -4.56 27.22 3.38
CA ARG A 28 -5.53 26.39 4.09
C ARG A 28 -6.17 25.36 3.16
N GLU A 29 -6.65 25.81 2.00
CA GLU A 29 -7.25 24.92 1.00
C GLU A 29 -6.23 23.89 0.51
N ALA A 30 -5.00 24.31 0.22
CA ALA A 30 -3.93 23.41 -0.17
C ALA A 30 -3.65 22.34 0.90
N ILE A 31 -3.62 22.72 2.19
CA ILE A 31 -3.44 21.77 3.31
C ILE A 31 -4.61 20.78 3.37
N ASN A 32 -5.85 21.24 3.22
CA ASN A 32 -7.02 20.36 3.20
C ASN A 32 -6.95 19.36 2.05
N GLU A 33 -6.63 19.82 0.83
CA GLU A 33 -6.45 18.93 -0.32
C GLU A 33 -5.33 17.90 -0.10
N ALA A 34 -4.20 18.33 0.50
CA ALA A 34 -3.10 17.44 0.81
C ALA A 34 -3.50 16.37 1.84
N MET A 35 -4.23 16.75 2.89
CA MET A 35 -4.75 15.81 3.88
C MET A 35 -5.73 14.81 3.24
N GLU A 36 -6.63 15.28 2.37
CA GLU A 36 -7.54 14.39 1.65
C GLU A 36 -6.79 13.38 0.78
N LYS A 37 -5.79 13.84 0.03
CA LYS A 37 -4.97 12.95 -0.81
C LYS A 37 -4.20 11.93 0.02
N TRP A 38 -3.57 12.37 1.11
CA TRP A 38 -2.84 11.49 2.01
C TRP A 38 -3.71 10.36 2.56
N VAL A 39 -4.92 10.69 3.04
CA VAL A 39 -5.87 9.69 3.56
C VAL A 39 -6.41 8.78 2.46
N LYS A 40 -6.60 9.30 1.23
CA LYS A 40 -7.06 8.50 0.08
C LYS A 40 -5.98 7.55 -0.42
N GLU A 41 -4.72 7.99 -0.50
CA GLU A 41 -3.58 7.16 -0.91
C GLU A 41 -3.39 5.97 0.03
N GLU A 42 -3.43 6.18 1.35
CA GLU A 42 -3.33 5.09 2.33
C GLU A 42 -4.44 4.04 2.14
N LYS A 43 -5.66 4.49 1.87
CA LYS A 43 -6.79 3.58 1.58
C LYS A 43 -6.60 2.84 0.27
N LEU A 44 -6.09 3.49 -0.76
CA LEU A 44 -5.82 2.87 -2.07
C LEU A 44 -4.70 1.83 -1.98
N GLU A 45 -3.63 2.09 -1.23
CA GLU A 45 -2.58 1.11 -0.96
C GLU A 45 -3.12 -0.11 -0.22
N MET A 46 -3.97 0.09 0.79
CA MET A 46 -4.62 -1.02 1.49
C MET A 46 -5.53 -1.85 0.56
N VAL A 47 -6.28 -1.21 -0.33
CA VAL A 47 -7.15 -1.91 -1.29
C VAL A 47 -6.32 -2.69 -2.30
N LYS A 48 -5.24 -2.10 -2.83
CA LYS A 48 -4.32 -2.76 -3.75
C LYS A 48 -3.67 -4.00 -3.10
N ASN A 49 -3.21 -3.87 -1.86
CA ASN A 49 -2.68 -5.00 -1.12
C ASN A 49 -3.71 -6.12 -0.90
N LYS A 50 -5.00 -5.77 -0.70
CA LYS A 50 -6.09 -6.75 -0.60
C LYS A 50 -6.37 -7.45 -1.92
N THR A 51 -6.38 -6.74 -3.04
CA THR A 51 -6.58 -7.34 -4.36
C THR A 51 -5.42 -8.26 -4.73
N ASP A 52 -4.18 -7.82 -4.48
CA ASP A 52 -2.97 -8.62 -4.74
C ASP A 52 -2.97 -9.90 -3.89
N MET A 53 -3.41 -9.82 -2.62
CA MET A 53 -3.63 -11.00 -1.77
C MET A 53 -4.72 -11.94 -2.31
N GLN A 54 -5.84 -11.40 -2.79
CA GLN A 54 -6.92 -12.22 -3.36
C GLN A 54 -6.49 -12.92 -4.65
N GLU A 55 -5.69 -12.26 -5.48
CA GLU A 55 -5.10 -12.86 -6.68
C GLU A 55 -4.09 -13.95 -6.32
N ALA A 56 -3.22 -13.70 -5.34
CA ALA A 56 -2.31 -14.72 -4.82
C ALA A 56 -3.06 -15.96 -4.28
N ILE A 57 -4.15 -15.76 -3.53
CA ILE A 57 -4.99 -16.87 -3.03
C ILE A 57 -5.60 -17.66 -4.20
N LYS A 58 -6.15 -16.98 -5.22
CA LYS A 58 -6.69 -17.66 -6.41
C LYS A 58 -5.63 -18.49 -7.14
N HIS A 59 -4.41 -17.96 -7.28
CA HIS A 59 -3.29 -18.69 -7.87
C HIS A 59 -2.87 -19.90 -7.02
N MET A 60 -2.86 -19.76 -5.70
CA MET A 60 -2.58 -20.86 -4.79
C MET A 60 -3.64 -21.97 -4.88
N ASP A 61 -4.92 -21.60 -4.95
CA ASP A 61 -6.03 -22.55 -5.08
C ASP A 61 -6.02 -23.26 -6.44
N ALA A 62 -5.74 -22.53 -7.52
CA ALA A 62 -5.58 -23.12 -8.85
C ALA A 62 -4.41 -24.11 -8.91
N ASN A 63 -3.26 -23.74 -8.35
CA ASN A 63 -2.09 -24.62 -8.25
C ASN A 63 -2.34 -25.84 -7.35
N ARG A 64 -3.21 -25.71 -6.34
CA ARG A 64 -3.60 -26.81 -5.47
C ARG A 64 -4.53 -27.79 -6.16
N GLN A 65 -5.39 -27.31 -7.06
CA GLN A 65 -6.27 -28.15 -7.88
C GLN A 65 -5.50 -28.91 -8.96
N THR A 66 -4.51 -28.30 -9.60
CA THR A 66 -3.66 -28.96 -10.61
C THR A 66 -2.70 -29.97 -10.01
N ASN A 67 -2.21 -29.75 -8.79
CA ASN A 67 -1.30 -30.66 -8.08
C ASN A 67 -1.99 -31.59 -7.07
N LYS A 68 -3.31 -31.82 -7.22
CA LYS A 68 -4.11 -32.62 -6.27
C LYS A 68 -3.57 -34.03 -6.02
N ASP A 69 -2.88 -34.60 -7.01
CA ASP A 69 -2.40 -35.99 -6.97
C ASP A 69 -0.90 -36.10 -6.61
N ILE A 70 -0.25 -34.99 -6.25
CA ILE A 70 1.14 -35.04 -5.77
C ILE A 70 1.14 -35.50 -4.31
N ASP A 71 1.56 -36.74 -4.07
CA ASP A 71 1.82 -37.24 -2.72
C ASP A 71 3.10 -36.58 -2.16
N THR A 72 2.92 -35.38 -1.64
CA THR A 72 3.96 -34.57 -0.99
C THR A 72 4.65 -35.32 0.15
N LEU A 73 3.97 -36.25 0.83
CA LEU A 73 4.53 -37.02 1.94
C LEU A 73 5.54 -38.07 1.47
N SER A 74 5.30 -38.73 0.33
CA SER A 74 6.29 -39.67 -0.22
C SER A 74 7.52 -38.96 -0.77
N ILE A 75 7.36 -37.76 -1.34
CA ILE A 75 8.51 -36.93 -1.76
C ILE A 75 9.36 -36.53 -0.54
N ILE A 76 8.75 -35.99 0.51
CA ILE A 76 9.48 -35.59 1.73
C ILE A 76 10.14 -36.80 2.41
N ARG A 77 9.46 -37.94 2.48
CA ARG A 77 10.04 -39.19 3.00
C ARG A 77 11.25 -39.66 2.18
N LYS A 78 11.22 -39.50 0.86
CA LYS A 78 12.36 -39.82 -0.01
C LYS A 78 13.56 -38.95 0.36
N TRP A 79 13.36 -37.64 0.52
CA TRP A 79 14.43 -36.69 0.86
C TRP A 79 15.04 -36.95 2.24
N ARG A 80 14.23 -37.41 3.21
CA ARG A 80 14.74 -37.83 4.54
C ARG A 80 15.56 -39.12 4.52
N LYS A 81 15.33 -40.02 3.56
CA LYS A 81 16.11 -41.26 3.43
C LYS A 81 17.43 -41.07 2.68
N THR A 82 17.56 -40.00 1.91
CA THR A 82 18.78 -39.66 1.17
C THR A 82 19.76 -38.80 1.98
N ARG A 83 19.46 -38.52 3.25
CA ARG A 83 20.30 -37.76 4.18
C ARG A 83 20.70 -38.66 5.33
#